data_AF-A0A3D0DJE3-F1
#
_entry.id   AF-A0A3D0DJE3-F1
#
_cell.length_a   1.000
_cell.length_b   1.000
_cell.length_c   1.000
_cell.angle_alpha   90.00
_cell.angle_beta   90.00
_cell.angle_gamma   90.00
#
_symmetry.space_group_name_H-M   'P 1'
#
loop_
_entity.id
_entity.type
_entity.pdbx_description
1 polymer ?
#
loop_
_entity_poly.entity_id
_entity_poly.type
_entity_poly.pdbx_seq_one_letter_code
_entity_poly.pdbx_strand_id
1 'polypeptide(L)'
;EFIESNPGLRSRFNKYIHFPDYSSNELMQIFRYMCKDTDYMLTESAASIAETYLRGMTESKKDNFANARLVRNYFERCIDRQANRIVQDMNMTEEDLVTFVREDMIEETTAGQLTKND
;
A
#
# COMPACT_ATOMS: atom_id res chain seq x y z
N GLU A 1 13.14 6.96 24.45
CA GLU A 1 13.08 6.84 25.92
C GLU A 1 13.65 5.53 26.50
N PHE A 2 13.45 4.34 25.90
CA PHE A 2 13.90 3.05 26.50
C PHE A 2 15.44 2.92 26.71
N ILE A 3 16.26 3.22 25.70
CA ILE A 3 17.75 3.12 25.80
C ILE A 3 18.34 4.19 26.74
N GLU A 4 17.66 5.33 26.88
CA GLU A 4 18.13 6.45 27.72
C GLU A 4 17.82 6.24 29.21
N SER A 5 16.89 5.35 29.52
CA SER A 5 16.45 5.09 30.89
C SER A 5 17.50 4.38 31.77
N ASN A 6 18.56 3.81 31.18
CA ASN A 6 19.56 3.07 31.93
C ASN A 6 20.99 3.26 31.35
N PRO A 7 21.90 3.94 32.05
CA PRO A 7 23.26 4.22 31.57
C PRO A 7 24.04 2.95 31.16
N GLY A 8 23.79 1.83 31.85
CA GLY A 8 24.40 0.53 31.55
C GLY A 8 23.86 -0.16 30.28
N LEU A 9 22.66 0.20 29.81
CA LEU A 9 22.15 -0.24 28.51
C LEU A 9 22.85 0.54 27.39
N ARG A 10 22.99 1.86 27.52
CA ARG A 10 23.63 2.70 26.49
C ARG A 10 25.07 2.23 26.18
N SER A 11 25.83 1.79 27.18
CA SER A 11 27.18 1.27 26.97
C SER A 11 27.24 -0.08 26.26
N ARG A 12 26.17 -0.89 26.33
CA ARG A 12 26.07 -2.22 25.70
C ARG A 12 25.49 -2.18 24.28
N PHE A 13 24.81 -1.10 23.90
CA PHE A 13 24.31 -0.85 22.56
C PHE A 13 25.11 0.27 21.90
N ASN A 14 26.25 -0.06 21.31
CA ASN A 14 27.17 0.88 20.65
C ASN A 14 26.91 1.05 19.15
N LYS A 15 25.95 0.31 18.57
CA LYS A 15 25.56 0.41 17.16
C LYS A 15 24.07 0.67 17.07
N TYR A 16 23.72 1.70 16.31
CA TYR A 16 22.36 2.06 15.97
C TYR A 16 22.21 1.90 14.46
N ILE A 17 21.28 1.05 14.04
CA ILE A 17 20.89 0.94 12.63
C ILE A 17 19.58 1.70 12.50
N HIS A 18 19.60 2.76 11.71
CA HIS A 18 18.41 3.52 11.38
C HIS A 18 17.77 2.93 10.12
N PHE A 19 16.49 2.56 10.22
CA PHE A 19 15.72 2.10 9.07
C PHE A 19 14.83 3.26 8.62
N PRO A 20 15.19 3.98 7.54
CA PRO A 20 14.34 5.05 7.03
C PRO A 20 13.05 4.47 6.43
N ASP A 21 12.00 5.28 6.43
CA ASP A 21 10.78 4.98 5.68
C ASP A 21 11.08 4.95 4.17
N TYR A 22 10.32 4.14 3.44
CA TYR A 22 10.39 4.10 1.98
C TYR A 22 9.81 5.37 1.36
N SER A 23 10.46 5.84 0.30
CA SER A 23 9.91 6.85 -0.61
C SER A 23 8.71 6.31 -1.38
N SER A 24 7.87 7.20 -1.92
CA SER A 24 6.72 6.81 -2.76
C SER A 24 7.13 5.93 -3.94
N ASN A 25 8.30 6.18 -4.52
CA ASN A 25 8.85 5.36 -5.61
C ASN A 25 9.19 3.94 -5.15
N GLU A 26 9.79 3.79 -3.98
CA GLU A 26 10.09 2.47 -3.39
C GLU A 26 8.79 1.73 -3.02
N LEU A 27 7.78 2.43 -2.49
CA LEU A 27 6.46 1.84 -2.27
C LEU A 27 5.81 1.36 -3.57
N MET A 28 5.93 2.14 -4.67
CA MET A 28 5.44 1.73 -5.98
C MET A 28 6.20 0.52 -6.53
N GLN A 29 7.52 0.42 -6.28
CA GLN A 29 8.29 -0.78 -6.64
C GLN A 29 7.81 -2.01 -5.87
N ILE A 30 7.50 -1.88 -4.58
CA ILE A 30 6.90 -2.96 -3.79
C ILE A 30 5.53 -3.36 -4.35
N PHE A 31 4.70 -2.39 -4.74
CA PHE A 31 3.40 -2.67 -5.36
C PHE A 31 3.54 -3.42 -6.68
N ARG A 32 4.42 -2.94 -7.58
CA ARG A 32 4.71 -3.62 -8.86
C ARG A 32 5.30 -5.03 -8.65
N TYR A 33 6.11 -5.20 -7.61
CA TYR A 33 6.60 -6.52 -7.22
C TYR A 33 5.44 -7.44 -6.82
N MET A 34 4.50 -6.97 -5.99
CA MET A 34 3.33 -7.76 -5.60
C MET A 34 2.47 -8.13 -6.81
N CYS A 35 2.21 -7.20 -7.73
CA CYS A 35 1.51 -7.52 -8.97
C CYS A 35 2.22 -8.64 -9.74
N LYS A 36 3.54 -8.51 -9.95
CA LYS A 36 4.33 -9.53 -10.65
C LYS A 36 4.35 -10.89 -9.93
N ASP A 37 4.47 -10.89 -8.61
CA ASP A 37 4.54 -12.10 -7.77
C ASP A 37 3.21 -12.88 -7.77
N THR A 38 2.11 -12.21 -8.13
CA THR A 38 0.75 -12.75 -8.18
C THR A 38 0.19 -12.80 -9.60
N ASP A 39 1.04 -12.65 -10.61
CA ASP A 39 0.70 -12.65 -12.05
C ASP A 39 -0.32 -11.60 -12.49
N TYR A 40 -0.49 -10.53 -11.69
CA TYR A 40 -1.29 -9.37 -12.06
C TYR A 40 -0.53 -8.42 -12.99
N MET A 41 -1.23 -7.95 -14.02
CA MET A 41 -0.83 -6.86 -14.90
C MET A 41 -1.44 -5.54 -14.44
N LEU A 42 -0.77 -4.45 -14.77
CA LEU A 42 -1.17 -3.09 -14.39
C LEU A 42 -1.20 -2.23 -15.63
N THR A 43 -2.38 -1.70 -15.97
CA THR A 43 -2.47 -0.69 -17.04
C THR A 43 -1.74 0.59 -16.63
N GLU A 44 -1.30 1.39 -17.61
CA GLU A 44 -0.63 2.67 -17.34
C GLU A 44 -1.53 3.64 -16.54
N SER A 45 -2.83 3.62 -16.81
CA SER A 45 -3.80 4.43 -16.07
C SER A 45 -3.94 3.97 -14.61
N ALA A 46 -3.95 2.66 -14.35
CA ALA A 46 -3.94 2.12 -12.99
C ALA A 46 -2.64 2.48 -12.25
N ALA A 47 -1.49 2.31 -12.90
CA ALA A 47 -0.18 2.66 -12.36
C ALA A 47 -0.13 4.13 -11.91
N SER A 48 -0.64 5.05 -12.73
CA SER A 48 -0.69 6.48 -12.41
C SER A 48 -1.54 6.80 -11.17
N ILE A 49 -2.66 6.10 -10.97
CA ILE A 49 -3.51 6.26 -9.78
C ILE A 49 -2.81 5.70 -8.54
N ALA A 50 -2.22 4.51 -8.63
CA ALA A 50 -1.46 3.91 -7.54
C ALA A 50 -0.29 4.81 -7.10
N GLU A 51 0.47 5.37 -8.04
CA GLU A 51 1.57 6.31 -7.78
C GLU A 51 1.07 7.57 -7.06
N THR A 52 -0.08 8.10 -7.48
CA THR A 52 -0.69 9.27 -6.84
C THR A 52 -1.16 8.97 -5.42
N TYR A 53 -1.81 7.83 -5.21
CA TYR A 53 -2.23 7.38 -3.88
C TYR A 53 -1.02 7.20 -2.94
N LEU A 54 0.00 6.45 -3.37
CA LEU A 54 1.19 6.18 -2.56
C LEU A 54 1.96 7.46 -2.24
N ARG A 55 2.06 8.40 -3.19
CA ARG A 55 2.64 9.72 -2.95
C ARG A 55 1.87 10.47 -1.85
N GLY A 56 0.54 10.55 -1.93
CA GLY A 56 -0.28 11.19 -0.90
C GLY A 56 -0.13 10.53 0.47
N MET A 57 0.00 9.21 0.53
CA MET A 57 0.24 8.48 1.77
C MET A 57 1.61 8.83 2.37
N THR A 58 2.66 8.96 1.56
CA THR A 58 4.00 9.37 2.04
C THR A 58 4.08 10.83 2.46
N GLU A 59 3.29 11.72 1.85
CA GLU A 59 3.28 13.15 2.18
C GLU A 59 2.48 13.45 3.45
N SER A 60 1.42 12.68 3.71
CA SER A 60 0.56 12.87 4.89
C SER A 60 1.18 12.44 6.22
N LYS A 61 2.38 11.80 6.20
CA LYS A 61 3.20 11.33 7.33
C LYS A 61 2.52 11.35 8.70
N LYS A 62 1.52 10.47 8.88
CA LYS A 62 1.03 10.16 10.23
C LYS A 62 2.14 9.43 11.00
N ASP A 63 2.25 9.71 12.30
CA ASP A 63 3.14 8.95 13.19
C ASP A 63 2.92 7.45 12.99
N ASN A 64 4.01 6.68 12.85
CA ASN A 64 4.03 5.24 12.53
C ASN A 64 3.56 4.85 11.11
N PHE A 65 4.18 5.45 10.09
CA PHE A 65 3.97 5.03 8.69
C PHE A 65 4.34 3.55 8.49
N ALA A 66 3.35 2.72 8.15
CA ALA A 66 3.49 1.26 8.14
C ALA A 66 4.22 0.68 6.90
N ASN A 67 4.83 1.54 6.07
CA ASN A 67 5.67 1.17 4.92
C ASN A 67 5.06 0.02 4.07
N ALA A 68 5.74 -1.12 3.96
CA ALA A 68 5.31 -2.25 3.14
C ALA A 68 3.93 -2.82 3.52
N ARG A 69 3.50 -2.69 4.78
CA ARG A 69 2.16 -3.13 5.20
C ARG A 69 1.07 -2.28 4.54
N LEU A 70 1.32 -0.98 4.37
CA LEU A 70 0.39 -0.09 3.66
C LEU A 70 0.21 -0.55 2.20
N VAL A 71 1.32 -0.87 1.53
CA VAL A 71 1.30 -1.33 0.13
C VAL A 71 0.55 -2.64 0.00
N ARG A 72 0.80 -3.60 0.89
CA ARG A 72 0.05 -4.88 0.94
C ARG A 72 -1.44 -4.65 1.09
N ASN A 73 -1.85 -3.87 2.09
CA ASN A 73 -3.26 -3.61 2.34
C ASN A 73 -3.91 -2.90 1.14
N TYR A 74 -3.18 -1.99 0.48
CA TYR A 74 -3.66 -1.31 -0.72
C TYR A 74 -3.87 -2.30 -1.87
N PHE A 75 -2.90 -3.17 -2.12
CA PHE A 75 -2.97 -4.23 -3.13
C PHE A 75 -4.16 -5.17 -2.90
N GLU A 76 -4.37 -5.63 -1.65
CA GLU A 76 -5.53 -6.47 -1.30
C GLU A 76 -6.86 -5.76 -1.61
N ARG A 77 -6.99 -4.48 -1.26
CA ARG A 77 -8.20 -3.70 -1.61
C ARG A 77 -8.37 -3.50 -3.12
N CYS A 78 -7.29 -3.44 -3.88
CA CYS A 78 -7.35 -3.39 -5.35
C CYS A 78 -7.92 -4.70 -5.91
N ILE A 79 -7.51 -5.85 -5.37
CA ILE A 79 -8.09 -7.16 -5.72
C ILE A 79 -9.59 -7.17 -5.44
N ASP A 80 -10.01 -6.71 -4.26
CA ASP A 80 -11.43 -6.68 -3.89
C ASP A 80 -12.26 -5.81 -4.86
N ARG A 81 -11.74 -4.65 -5.26
CA ARG A 81 -12.41 -3.77 -6.23
C ARG A 81 -12.49 -4.40 -7.61
N GLN A 82 -11.40 -5.02 -8.07
CA GLN A 82 -11.36 -5.73 -9.34
C GLN A 82 -12.37 -6.88 -9.36
N ALA A 83 -12.45 -7.67 -8.28
CA ALA A 83 -13.42 -8.75 -8.15
C ALA A 83 -14.86 -8.23 -8.24
N ASN A 84 -15.17 -7.12 -7.53
CA ASN A 84 -16.49 -6.48 -7.60
C ASN A 84 -16.81 -5.95 -9.01
N ARG A 85 -15.83 -5.34 -9.68
CA ARG A 85 -15.98 -4.88 -11.08
C ARG A 85 -16.23 -6.06 -12.02
N ILE A 86 -15.48 -7.15 -11.88
CA ILE A 86 -15.60 -8.35 -12.73
C ILE A 86 -16.98 -8.98 -12.61
N VAL A 87 -17.50 -9.12 -11.39
CA VAL A 87 -18.84 -9.70 -11.16
C VAL A 87 -19.96 -8.91 -11.83
N GLN A 88 -19.76 -7.62 -12.09
CA GLN A 88 -20.74 -6.75 -12.73
C GLN A 88 -20.67 -6.74 -14.27
N ASP A 89 -19.62 -7.31 -14.87
CA ASP A 89 -19.41 -7.30 -16.31
C ASP A 89 -19.64 -8.67 -16.94
N MET A 90 -20.64 -8.75 -17.81
CA MET A 90 -21.02 -9.98 -18.51
C MET A 90 -20.11 -10.32 -19.71
N ASN A 91 -19.23 -9.41 -20.14
CA ASN A 91 -18.39 -9.55 -21.33
C ASN A 91 -16.89 -9.65 -21.00
N MET A 92 -16.57 -10.04 -19.77
CA MET A 92 -15.18 -10.08 -19.30
C MET A 92 -14.34 -11.13 -20.03
N THR A 93 -13.08 -10.79 -20.32
CA THR A 93 -12.09 -11.72 -20.89
C THR A 93 -11.20 -12.32 -19.81
N GLU A 94 -10.47 -13.39 -20.14
CA GLU A 94 -9.46 -13.98 -19.23
C GLU A 94 -8.34 -12.97 -18.89
N GLU A 95 -7.98 -12.10 -19.83
CA GLU A 95 -6.96 -11.06 -19.62
C GLU A 95 -7.40 -10.05 -18.55
N ASP A 96 -8.68 -9.74 -18.48
CA ASP A 96 -9.21 -8.80 -17.50
C ASP A 96 -9.22 -9.37 -16.08
N LEU A 97 -9.26 -10.70 -15.92
CA LEU A 97 -9.19 -11.37 -14.62
C LEU A 97 -7.85 -11.15 -13.92
N VAL A 98 -6.81 -10.85 -14.69
CA VAL A 98 -5.45 -10.61 -14.18
C VAL A 98 -4.97 -9.17 -14.43
N THR A 99 -5.82 -8.29 -14.98
CA THR A 99 -5.44 -6.91 -15.30
C THR A 99 -6.13 -5.92 -14.40
N PHE A 100 -5.33 -5.15 -13.66
CA PHE A 100 -5.80 -3.97 -12.95
C PHE A 100 -5.99 -2.78 -13.89
N VAL A 101 -7.19 -2.19 -13.81
CA VAL A 101 -7.56 -0.96 -14.51
C VAL A 101 -7.64 0.22 -13.54
N ARG A 102 -7.85 1.42 -14.07
CA ARG A 102 -7.89 2.67 -13.30
C ARG A 102 -8.83 2.58 -12.11
N GLU A 103 -10.03 2.02 -12.32
CA GLU A 103 -11.12 1.96 -11.36
C GLU A 103 -10.76 1.13 -10.13
N ASP A 104 -9.95 0.08 -10.30
CA ASP A 104 -9.53 -0.83 -9.22
C ASP A 104 -8.61 -0.13 -8.21
N MET A 105 -7.95 0.96 -8.63
CA MET A 105 -6.94 1.69 -7.86
C MET A 105 -7.53 2.82 -7.01
N ILE A 106 -8.78 3.21 -7.24
CA ILE A 106 -9.40 4.37 -6.60
C ILE A 106 -9.86 3.97 -5.20
N GLU A 107 -9.23 4.51 -4.17
CA GLU A 107 -9.74 4.42 -2.81
C GLU A 107 -10.99 5.29 -2.67
N GLU A 108 -12.08 4.71 -2.20
CA GLU A 108 -13.20 5.51 -1.71
C GLU A 108 -12.71 6.28 -0.48
N THR A 109 -12.76 7.62 -0.55
CA THR A 109 -12.48 8.48 0.60
C THR A 109 -13.45 8.11 1.70
N THR A 110 -12.97 7.31 2.65
CA THR A 110 -13.82 6.78 3.69
C THR A 110 -14.05 7.85 4.76
N ALA A 111 -14.95 8.79 4.47
CA ALA A 111 -15.52 9.67 5.49
C ALA A 111 -16.50 8.93 6.42
N GLY A 112 -16.72 7.61 6.25
CA GLY A 112 -17.84 6.88 6.85
C GLY A 112 -17.55 5.58 7.61
N GLN A 113 -16.30 5.14 7.80
CA GLN A 113 -16.00 3.89 8.54
C GLN A 113 -15.33 4.10 9.91
N LEU A 114 -15.18 5.35 10.38
CA LEU A 114 -14.72 5.66 11.74
C LEU A 114 -15.86 5.83 12.78
N THR A 115 -17.12 5.52 12.44
CA THR A 115 -18.26 5.61 13.37
C THR A 115 -18.95 4.27 13.66
N LYS A 116 -18.35 3.14 13.27
CA LYS A 116 -18.83 1.82 13.70
C LYS A 116 -17.71 1.03 14.33
N ASN A 117 -17.42 1.38 15.58
CA ASN A 117 -17.11 0.44 16.64
C ASN A 117 -17.47 1.17 17.94
N ASP A 118 -18.73 0.99 18.33
CA ASP A 118 -19.18 1.07 19.72
C ASP A 118 -18.35 0.12 20.62
#